data_AF-A0A6A3C555-F1
#
_entry.id   AF-A0A6A3C555-F1
#
_cell.length_a   1.000
_cell.length_b   1.000
_cell.length_c   1.000
_cell.angle_alpha   90.00
_cell.angle_beta   90.00
_cell.angle_gamma   90.00
#
_symmetry.space_group_name_H-M   'P 1'
#
loop_
_entity.id
_entity.type
_entity.pdbx_description
1 polymer ?
#
loop_
_entity_poly.entity_id
_entity_poly.type
_entity_poly.pdbx_seq_one_letter_code
_entity_poly.pdbx_strand_id
1 'polypeptide(L)'
;MGRRLFACFGGGSSKKGVHANGKTDGTVVEAAAGDGPVLVELFSSQGCATSPVVELLLSRLGRGDFQLDTPFIALAYHVDYWDHMGWKDPYGSSLSTVVVQGRAQCVGNDEDTLLSTISSAPRFPAPSFQANFQRPTSESLQVTLTGALRSKVDNNGVNVMVALYENGLVNDCLAGENRGKVLSNDFVVRKLEKLCTVKDISAKKTVSGTATFTLWDGFNSEKCALAVFVQNSSHQIIGSQKFELPNDL
;
A
#
# COMPACT_ATOMS: atom_id res chain seq x y z
N MET A 1 69.73 6.89 17.51
CA MET A 1 70.08 8.02 18.40
C MET A 1 69.55 9.29 17.73
N GLY A 2 68.80 10.21 18.32
CA GLY A 2 68.35 10.40 19.68
C GLY A 2 67.07 11.24 19.73
N ARG A 3 66.45 11.21 20.92
CA ARG A 3 65.23 11.92 21.34
C ARG A 3 65.46 13.42 21.58
N ARG A 4 64.38 14.22 21.58
CA ARG A 4 64.01 15.29 22.55
C ARG A 4 62.59 15.80 22.16
N LEU A 5 61.50 15.55 22.87
CA LEU A 5 61.06 16.00 24.21
C LEU A 5 61.15 17.53 24.42
N PHE A 6 59.99 18.19 24.36
CA PHE A 6 59.59 19.24 25.30
C PHE A 6 58.10 19.10 25.60
N ALA A 7 57.78 19.21 26.89
CA ALA A 7 56.46 19.07 27.50
C ALA A 7 56.05 20.40 28.16
N CYS A 8 54.80 20.40 28.66
CA CYS A 8 54.19 21.29 29.66
C CYS A 8 53.46 22.53 29.13
N PHE A 9 52.34 23.00 29.70
CA PHE A 9 51.23 22.48 30.51
C PHE A 9 50.27 23.68 30.67
N GLY A 10 48.96 23.43 30.86
CA GLY A 10 47.99 24.43 31.35
C GLY A 10 46.79 24.56 30.41
N GLY A 11 45.54 24.53 30.86
CA GLY A 11 44.94 24.36 32.17
C GLY A 11 43.44 24.15 31.89
N GLY A 12 42.80 23.29 32.68
CA GLY A 12 41.42 22.87 32.43
C GLY A 12 40.38 23.96 32.66
N SER A 13 39.26 23.85 31.94
CA SER A 13 37.96 24.16 32.52
C SER A 13 36.87 23.29 31.88
N SER A 14 36.12 22.65 32.75
CA SER A 14 35.09 21.66 32.49
C SER A 14 33.81 22.31 31.96
N LYS A 15 33.26 21.80 30.85
CA LYS A 15 31.83 21.93 30.55
C LYS A 15 31.28 20.63 29.96
N LYS A 16 30.53 19.95 30.85
CA LYS A 16 29.34 19.10 30.67
C LYS A 16 29.03 18.61 29.26
N GLY A 17 28.94 17.29 29.17
CA GLY A 17 28.66 16.55 27.96
C GLY A 17 27.27 16.79 27.36
N VAL A 18 27.21 16.44 26.09
CA VAL A 18 26.01 15.92 25.47
C VAL A 18 26.44 14.59 24.87
N HIS A 19 26.02 13.50 25.49
CA HIS A 19 25.97 12.20 24.84
C HIS A 19 24.98 12.34 23.67
N ALA A 20 25.50 12.55 22.47
CA ALA A 20 24.74 12.27 21.27
C ALA A 20 24.67 10.74 21.14
N ASN A 21 23.74 10.16 21.89
CA ASN A 21 23.29 8.79 21.69
C ASN A 21 22.50 8.79 20.37
N GLY A 22 23.21 8.69 19.26
CA GLY A 22 22.63 8.40 17.96
C GLY A 22 22.10 6.97 17.98
N LYS A 23 20.92 6.78 18.59
CA LYS A 23 20.06 5.65 18.28
C LYS A 23 19.81 5.72 16.76
N THR A 24 20.44 4.82 16.04
CA THR A 24 20.01 4.41 14.71
C THR A 24 18.58 3.89 14.87
N ASP A 25 17.62 4.74 14.54
CA ASP A 25 16.22 4.36 14.40
C ASP A 25 16.08 3.39 13.22
N GLY A 26 15.12 2.48 13.35
CA GLY A 26 15.03 1.17 12.70
C GLY A 26 15.62 1.04 11.30
N THR A 27 16.61 0.15 11.17
CA THR A 27 17.16 -0.26 9.88
C THR A 27 16.06 -0.87 9.01
N VAL A 28 15.78 -0.15 7.93
CA VAL A 28 15.06 -0.57 6.73
C VAL A 28 15.27 -2.05 6.39
N VAL A 29 14.15 -2.77 6.22
CA VAL A 29 14.09 -3.96 5.36
C VAL A 29 14.59 -3.55 3.97
N GLU A 30 15.85 -3.84 3.68
CA GLU A 30 16.44 -3.60 2.36
C GLU A 30 15.92 -4.69 1.41
N ALA A 31 14.68 -4.51 0.95
CA ALA A 31 14.20 -5.22 -0.22
C ALA A 31 15.05 -4.74 -1.41
N ALA A 32 15.77 -5.67 -2.04
CA ALA A 32 16.56 -5.36 -3.22
C ALA A 32 15.66 -4.71 -4.28
N ALA A 33 16.19 -3.75 -5.04
CA ALA A 33 15.45 -3.21 -6.19
C ALA A 33 15.02 -4.37 -7.11
N GLY A 34 13.76 -4.37 -7.51
CA GLY A 34 13.15 -5.42 -8.33
C GLY A 34 12.20 -4.86 -9.37
N ASP A 35 11.62 -5.76 -10.16
CA ASP A 35 10.77 -5.45 -11.30
C ASP A 35 9.26 -5.54 -11.01
N GLY A 36 8.89 -5.77 -9.75
CA GLY A 36 7.49 -5.88 -9.34
C GLY A 36 6.69 -4.57 -9.47
N PRO A 37 5.36 -4.66 -9.38
CA PRO A 37 4.49 -3.51 -9.57
C PRO A 37 4.59 -2.50 -8.41
N VAL A 38 4.32 -1.24 -8.74
CA VAL A 38 4.15 -0.14 -7.79
C VAL A 38 2.75 -0.19 -7.20
N LEU A 39 2.61 -0.16 -5.87
CA LEU A 39 1.29 0.01 -5.25
C LEU A 39 0.92 1.51 -5.22
N VAL A 40 -0.26 1.83 -5.74
CA VAL A 40 -0.84 3.18 -5.79
C VAL A 40 -2.15 3.16 -5.02
N GLU A 41 -2.21 3.90 -3.93
CA GLU A 41 -3.35 3.93 -3.02
C GLU A 41 -3.99 5.31 -3.02
N LEU A 42 -5.22 5.39 -3.52
CA LEU A 42 -6.04 6.60 -3.48
C LEU A 42 -6.90 6.58 -2.21
N PHE A 43 -6.81 7.64 -1.43
CA PHE A 43 -7.73 7.91 -0.31
C PHE A 43 -8.68 9.03 -0.73
N SER A 44 -9.97 8.71 -0.83
CA SER A 44 -11.03 9.59 -1.37
C SER A 44 -12.25 9.58 -0.47
N SER A 45 -13.10 10.61 -0.55
CA SER A 45 -14.37 10.70 0.17
C SER A 45 -15.46 11.14 -0.80
N GLN A 46 -16.64 10.51 -0.76
CA GLN A 46 -17.75 10.89 -1.65
C GLN A 46 -18.25 12.31 -1.35
N GLY A 47 -18.02 12.79 -0.12
CA GLY A 47 -18.36 14.14 0.30
C GLY A 47 -17.44 15.24 -0.24
N CYS A 48 -16.31 14.90 -0.84
CA CYS A 48 -15.35 15.90 -1.34
C CYS A 48 -15.60 16.26 -2.82
N ALA A 49 -15.63 17.57 -3.13
CA ALA A 49 -15.81 18.09 -4.48
C ALA A 49 -14.73 17.63 -5.49
N THR A 50 -13.52 17.32 -5.02
CA THR A 50 -12.39 16.96 -5.90
C THR A 50 -12.34 15.47 -6.22
N SER A 51 -12.98 14.62 -5.41
CA SER A 51 -13.00 13.17 -5.58
C SER A 51 -13.41 12.67 -6.97
N PRO A 52 -14.43 13.24 -7.65
CA PRO A 52 -14.78 12.79 -9.00
C PRO A 52 -13.64 12.92 -10.01
N VAL A 53 -12.82 13.97 -9.88
CA VAL A 53 -11.69 14.22 -10.78
C VAL A 53 -10.59 13.19 -10.52
N VAL A 54 -10.30 12.94 -9.24
CA VAL A 54 -9.23 12.02 -8.83
C VAL A 54 -9.60 10.56 -9.12
N GLU A 55 -10.85 10.17 -8.88
CA GLU A 55 -11.35 8.83 -9.20
C GLU A 55 -11.34 8.58 -10.71
N LEU A 56 -11.76 9.56 -11.52
CA LEU A 56 -11.62 9.48 -12.97
C LEU A 56 -10.16 9.34 -13.41
N LEU A 57 -9.24 10.07 -12.77
CA LEU A 57 -7.82 9.98 -13.08
C LEU A 57 -7.28 8.56 -12.78
N LEU A 58 -7.67 7.97 -11.65
CA LEU A 58 -7.29 6.60 -11.31
C LEU A 58 -7.87 5.56 -12.29
N SER A 59 -9.13 5.74 -12.71
CA SER A 59 -9.75 4.91 -13.75
C SER A 59 -9.00 5.00 -15.09
N ARG A 60 -8.66 6.23 -15.53
CA ARG A 60 -7.86 6.45 -16.76
C ARG A 60 -6.49 5.80 -16.67
N LEU A 61 -5.85 5.90 -15.50
CA LEU A 61 -4.59 5.24 -15.20
C LEU A 61 -4.73 3.72 -15.36
N GLY A 62 -5.74 3.12 -14.72
CA GLY A 62 -6.02 1.69 -14.78
C GLY A 62 -6.32 1.15 -16.19
N ARG A 63 -6.95 1.94 -17.05
CA ARG A 63 -7.18 1.59 -18.47
C ARG A 63 -5.95 1.69 -19.35
N GLY A 64 -4.87 2.29 -18.84
CA GLY A 64 -3.63 2.50 -19.60
C GLY A 64 -3.65 3.74 -20.49
N ASP A 65 -4.54 4.70 -20.24
CA ASP A 65 -4.68 5.92 -21.06
C ASP A 65 -3.37 6.75 -21.11
N PHE A 66 -2.50 6.60 -20.11
CA PHE A 66 -1.23 7.33 -19.95
C PHE A 66 0.02 6.56 -20.41
N GLN A 67 -0.12 5.30 -20.87
CA GLN A 67 0.98 4.49 -21.41
C GLN A 67 2.24 4.46 -20.50
N LEU A 68 2.04 4.29 -19.18
CA LEU A 68 3.15 4.14 -18.25
C LEU A 68 3.86 2.80 -18.48
N ASP A 69 5.19 2.84 -18.62
CA ASP A 69 6.03 1.64 -18.69
C ASP A 69 6.13 0.92 -17.32
N THR A 70 5.83 1.62 -16.24
CA THR A 70 5.90 1.11 -14.87
C THR A 70 4.65 0.30 -14.54
N PRO A 71 4.76 -1.01 -14.28
CA PRO A 71 3.62 -1.80 -13.82
C PRO A 71 3.17 -1.30 -12.45
N PHE A 72 1.86 -1.22 -12.23
CA PHE A 72 1.29 -0.78 -10.95
C PHE A 72 0.03 -1.56 -10.59
N ILE A 73 -0.34 -1.48 -9.31
CA ILE A 73 -1.60 -1.96 -8.76
C ILE A 73 -2.26 -0.75 -8.09
N ALA A 74 -3.48 -0.41 -8.51
CA ALA A 74 -4.27 0.66 -7.94
C ALA A 74 -5.25 0.11 -6.90
N LEU A 75 -5.44 0.87 -5.82
CA LEU A 75 -6.46 0.64 -4.78
C LEU A 75 -7.08 1.98 -4.40
N ALA A 76 -8.41 2.04 -4.33
CA ALA A 76 -9.17 3.21 -3.92
C ALA A 76 -9.90 2.95 -2.60
N TYR A 77 -9.52 3.68 -1.57
CA TYR A 77 -10.11 3.67 -0.24
C TYR A 77 -11.08 4.85 -0.13
N HIS A 78 -12.37 4.56 -0.12
CA HIS A 78 -13.39 5.55 0.20
C HIS A 78 -13.49 5.71 1.73
N VAL A 79 -12.95 6.78 2.30
CA VAL A 79 -12.81 6.98 3.76
C VAL A 79 -14.17 6.87 4.47
N ASP A 80 -15.24 7.43 3.87
CA ASP A 80 -16.60 7.33 4.40
C ASP A 80 -17.12 5.87 4.50
N TYR A 81 -16.62 4.98 3.64
CA TYR A 81 -16.92 3.55 3.66
C TYR A 81 -16.15 2.80 4.76
N TRP A 82 -15.03 3.33 5.23
CA TRP A 82 -14.15 2.66 6.20
C TRP A 82 -14.30 3.19 7.63
N ASP A 83 -14.74 4.44 7.79
CA ASP A 83 -14.94 5.08 9.10
C ASP A 83 -15.89 4.29 10.00
N HIS A 84 -16.96 3.73 9.44
CA HIS A 84 -17.92 2.90 10.19
C HIS A 84 -17.41 1.48 10.48
N MET A 85 -16.34 1.04 9.81
CA MET A 85 -15.63 -0.22 10.05
C MET A 85 -14.40 -0.05 10.96
N GLY A 86 -14.21 1.13 11.55
CA GLY A 86 -13.19 1.41 12.56
C GLY A 86 -11.78 1.67 12.01
N TRP A 87 -11.62 1.74 10.69
CA TRP A 87 -10.36 2.18 10.08
C TRP A 87 -10.38 3.71 9.95
N LYS A 88 -9.41 4.37 10.58
CA LYS A 88 -9.25 5.82 10.53
C LYS A 88 -8.15 6.16 9.54
N ASP A 89 -8.46 7.02 8.57
CA ASP A 89 -7.48 7.46 7.58
C ASP A 89 -6.23 8.04 8.27
N PRO A 90 -5.06 7.38 8.17
CA PRO A 90 -3.82 7.88 8.76
C PRO A 90 -3.33 9.15 8.07
N TYR A 91 -3.87 9.49 6.89
CA TYR A 91 -3.51 10.64 6.06
C TYR A 91 -4.61 11.72 6.01
N GLY A 92 -5.62 11.62 6.89
CA GLY A 92 -6.86 12.40 6.93
C GLY A 92 -6.76 13.88 6.56
N SER A 93 -6.80 14.16 5.26
CA SER A 93 -6.82 15.48 4.66
C SER A 93 -8.15 15.68 3.94
N SER A 94 -8.63 16.93 3.88
CA SER A 94 -9.85 17.30 3.14
C SER A 94 -9.74 17.13 1.61
N LEU A 95 -8.55 16.80 1.10
CA LEU A 95 -8.28 16.55 -0.31
C LEU A 95 -7.94 15.07 -0.54
N SER A 96 -8.43 14.52 -1.65
CA SER A 96 -8.12 13.15 -2.06
C SER A 96 -6.60 13.01 -2.26
N THR A 97 -6.01 12.12 -1.49
CA THR A 97 -4.56 11.95 -1.39
C THR A 97 -4.17 10.64 -2.05
N VAL A 98 -3.12 10.67 -2.87
CA VAL A 98 -2.54 9.44 -3.43
C VAL A 98 -1.24 9.13 -2.70
N VAL A 99 -1.12 7.90 -2.23
CA VAL A 99 0.08 7.35 -1.61
C VAL A 99 0.68 6.30 -2.53
N VAL A 100 1.97 6.44 -2.83
CA VAL A 100 2.71 5.54 -3.70
C VAL A 100 3.73 4.77 -2.87
N GLN A 101 3.64 3.44 -2.88
CA GLN A 101 4.46 2.50 -2.11
C GLN A 101 4.48 2.76 -0.59
N GLY A 102 3.51 3.49 -0.03
CA GLY A 102 3.58 3.94 1.37
C GLY A 102 4.75 4.87 1.67
N ARG A 103 5.30 5.55 0.64
CA ARG A 103 6.54 6.35 0.72
C ARG A 103 6.36 7.78 0.24
N ALA A 104 5.75 7.94 -0.93
CA ALA A 104 5.52 9.25 -1.53
C ALA A 104 4.04 9.58 -1.51
N GLN A 105 3.73 10.87 -1.40
CA GLN A 105 2.37 11.37 -1.34
C GLN A 105 2.22 12.51 -2.35
N CYS A 106 1.10 12.55 -3.04
CA CYS A 106 0.74 13.65 -3.93
C CYS A 106 -0.76 13.92 -3.88
N VAL A 107 -1.16 15.11 -4.29
CA VAL A 107 -2.56 15.46 -4.43
C VAL A 107 -3.09 14.78 -5.68
N GLY A 108 -4.19 14.03 -5.56
CA GLY A 108 -4.64 13.16 -6.64
C GLY A 108 -5.19 13.89 -7.88
N ASN A 109 -5.35 15.21 -7.86
CA ASN A 109 -5.83 15.99 -9.01
C ASN A 109 -4.70 16.58 -9.87
N ASP A 110 -3.45 16.36 -9.51
CA ASP A 110 -2.27 16.76 -10.29
C ASP A 110 -1.76 15.56 -11.10
N GLU A 111 -2.17 15.50 -12.38
CA GLU A 111 -1.85 14.40 -13.30
C GLU A 111 -0.34 14.22 -13.48
N ASP A 112 0.40 15.30 -13.76
CA ASP A 112 1.85 15.24 -13.99
C ASP A 112 2.62 14.80 -12.74
N THR A 113 2.24 15.33 -11.57
CA THR A 113 2.85 14.92 -10.30
C THR A 113 2.52 13.46 -9.99
N LEU A 114 1.30 13.00 -10.23
CA LEU A 114 0.93 11.59 -10.02
C LEU A 114 1.75 10.66 -10.92
N LEU A 115 1.78 10.92 -12.23
CA LEU A 115 2.48 10.07 -13.20
C LEU A 115 3.99 10.02 -12.93
N SER A 116 4.60 11.16 -12.61
CA SER A 116 6.03 11.23 -12.25
C SER A 116 6.33 10.54 -10.90
N THR A 117 5.43 10.64 -9.91
CA THR A 117 5.56 9.94 -8.63
C THR A 117 5.51 8.42 -8.81
N ILE A 118 4.59 7.92 -9.64
CA ILE A 118 4.51 6.48 -9.96
C ILE A 118 5.77 6.02 -10.71
N SER A 119 6.21 6.79 -11.71
CA SER A 119 7.33 6.42 -12.56
C SER A 119 8.67 6.40 -11.81
N SER A 120 8.84 7.29 -10.83
CA SER A 120 10.05 7.39 -10.01
C SER A 120 10.04 6.52 -8.75
N ALA A 121 8.92 5.87 -8.45
CA ALA A 121 8.78 5.07 -7.25
C ALA A 121 9.75 3.88 -7.23
N PRO A 122 10.35 3.56 -6.06
CA PRO A 122 11.17 2.37 -5.93
C PRO A 122 10.32 1.12 -6.17
N ARG A 123 10.86 0.19 -6.94
CA ARG A 123 10.23 -1.09 -7.24
C ARG A 123 10.92 -2.21 -6.50
N PHE A 124 10.11 -3.16 -6.04
CA PHE A 124 10.56 -4.30 -5.24
C PHE A 124 10.09 -5.60 -5.89
N PRO A 125 10.79 -6.73 -5.70
CA PRO A 125 10.34 -8.01 -6.20
C PRO A 125 8.93 -8.33 -5.71
N ALA A 126 8.04 -8.67 -6.63
CA ALA A 126 6.73 -9.19 -6.27
C ALA A 126 6.90 -10.45 -5.41
N PRO A 127 6.08 -10.67 -4.37
CA PRO A 127 6.01 -11.97 -3.73
C PRO A 127 5.57 -13.04 -4.75
N SER A 128 5.81 -14.30 -4.45
CA SER A 128 5.47 -15.43 -5.33
C SER A 128 4.30 -16.24 -4.76
N PHE A 129 3.23 -15.56 -4.36
CA PHE A 129 2.04 -16.22 -3.84
C PHE A 129 1.26 -16.92 -4.96
N GLN A 130 0.73 -18.08 -4.62
CA GLN A 130 -0.37 -18.73 -5.31
C GLN A 130 -1.64 -18.54 -4.48
N ALA A 131 -2.74 -18.21 -5.14
CA ALA A 131 -4.04 -18.03 -4.50
C ALA A 131 -4.96 -19.21 -4.81
N ASN A 132 -5.58 -19.76 -3.77
CA ASN A 132 -6.67 -20.72 -3.87
C ASN A 132 -7.94 -20.06 -3.34
N PHE A 133 -8.97 -20.01 -4.18
CA PHE A 133 -10.24 -19.38 -3.87
C PHE A 133 -11.30 -20.43 -3.61
N GLN A 134 -12.06 -20.26 -2.54
CA GLN A 134 -13.18 -21.12 -2.18
C GLN A 134 -14.35 -20.25 -1.75
N ARG A 135 -15.58 -20.67 -2.07
CA ARG A 135 -16.81 -20.02 -1.61
C ARG A 135 -17.56 -20.97 -0.69
N PRO A 136 -17.24 -21.01 0.62
CA PRO A 136 -17.88 -21.94 1.55
C PRO A 136 -19.39 -21.71 1.68
N THR A 137 -19.84 -20.45 1.58
CA THR A 137 -21.24 -20.06 1.55
C THR A 137 -21.48 -18.99 0.49
N SER A 138 -22.73 -18.74 0.10
CA SER A 138 -23.08 -17.67 -0.85
C SER A 138 -22.59 -16.28 -0.42
N GLU A 139 -22.38 -16.07 0.89
CA GLU A 139 -22.00 -14.80 1.49
C GLU A 139 -20.53 -14.75 1.93
N SER A 140 -19.73 -15.78 1.65
CA SER A 140 -18.32 -15.82 2.10
C SER A 140 -17.35 -16.24 1.01
N LEU A 141 -16.24 -15.53 0.91
CA LEU A 141 -15.10 -15.88 0.07
C LEU A 141 -13.90 -16.19 0.97
N GLN A 142 -13.37 -17.39 0.84
CA GLN A 142 -12.13 -17.81 1.48
C GLN A 142 -10.99 -17.80 0.47
N VAL A 143 -9.88 -17.17 0.84
CA VAL A 143 -8.68 -17.08 0.01
C VAL A 143 -7.49 -17.59 0.78
N THR A 144 -6.91 -18.70 0.32
CA THR A 144 -5.65 -19.22 0.86
C THR A 144 -4.50 -18.78 -0.04
N LEU A 145 -3.52 -18.10 0.53
CA LEU A 145 -2.33 -17.62 -0.16
C LEU A 145 -1.12 -18.40 0.35
N THR A 146 -0.33 -18.99 -0.57
CA THR A 146 0.91 -19.71 -0.23
C THR A 146 2.04 -19.31 -1.17
N GLY A 147 3.18 -18.88 -0.64
CA GLY A 147 4.31 -18.42 -1.45
C GLY A 147 5.42 -17.75 -0.65
N ALA A 148 6.47 -17.26 -1.32
CA ALA A 148 7.61 -16.60 -0.69
C ALA A 148 7.53 -15.07 -0.85
N LEU A 149 8.02 -14.32 0.14
CA LEU A 149 8.03 -12.85 0.08
C LEU A 149 9.11 -12.27 -0.85
N ARG A 150 10.05 -13.12 -1.30
CA ARG A 150 11.17 -12.74 -2.18
C ARG A 150 12.11 -11.64 -1.66
N SER A 151 11.92 -11.20 -0.43
CA SER A 151 12.74 -10.24 0.29
C SER A 151 13.05 -10.77 1.69
N LYS A 152 14.24 -10.45 2.22
CA LYS A 152 14.61 -10.82 3.59
C LYS A 152 13.81 -9.97 4.58
N VAL A 153 13.29 -10.60 5.63
CA VAL A 153 12.57 -9.92 6.72
C VAL A 153 13.38 -10.06 8.00
N ASP A 154 13.58 -8.94 8.68
CA ASP A 154 14.28 -8.86 9.96
C ASP A 154 13.33 -9.13 11.15
N ASN A 155 13.77 -8.77 12.35
CA ASN A 155 13.02 -8.94 13.58
C ASN A 155 11.89 -7.89 13.79
N ASN A 156 11.95 -6.76 13.07
CA ASN A 156 10.88 -5.75 13.09
C ASN A 156 9.61 -6.34 12.47
N GLY A 157 9.79 -7.17 11.45
CA GLY A 157 8.72 -7.91 10.80
C GLY A 157 7.92 -7.09 9.80
N VAL A 158 7.09 -7.80 9.05
CA VAL A 158 6.22 -7.23 8.02
C VAL A 158 4.83 -7.86 8.09
N ASN A 159 3.82 -7.12 7.67
CA ASN A 159 2.47 -7.61 7.50
C ASN A 159 2.24 -7.99 6.04
N VAL A 160 1.64 -9.15 5.82
CA VAL A 160 1.07 -9.51 4.52
C VAL A 160 -0.39 -9.08 4.55
N MET A 161 -0.72 -8.08 3.74
CA MET A 161 -2.05 -7.50 3.63
C MET A 161 -2.72 -8.03 2.36
N VAL A 162 -4.04 -8.16 2.41
CA VAL A 162 -4.87 -8.67 1.32
C VAL A 162 -6.07 -7.76 1.14
N ALA A 163 -6.16 -7.12 -0.02
CA ALA A 163 -7.26 -6.25 -0.40
C ALA A 163 -8.11 -6.94 -1.47
N LEU A 164 -9.40 -7.11 -1.20
CA LEU A 164 -10.42 -7.44 -2.20
C LEU A 164 -11.04 -6.12 -2.68
N TYR A 165 -10.90 -5.85 -3.97
CA TYR A 165 -11.39 -4.62 -4.57
C TYR A 165 -12.29 -4.90 -5.78
N GLU A 166 -13.12 -3.93 -6.12
CA GLU A 166 -14.13 -4.03 -7.18
C GLU A 166 -14.02 -2.85 -8.17
N ASN A 167 -14.32 -3.12 -9.43
CA ASN A 167 -14.29 -2.15 -10.52
C ASN A 167 -15.67 -1.91 -11.13
N GLY A 168 -15.81 -0.83 -11.89
CA GLY A 168 -17.04 -0.52 -12.62
C GLY A 168 -18.24 -0.31 -11.69
N LEU A 169 -18.01 0.30 -10.53
CA LEU A 169 -19.06 0.79 -9.65
C LEU A 169 -19.59 2.10 -10.20
N VAL A 170 -20.92 2.25 -10.20
CA VAL A 170 -21.60 3.44 -10.68
C VAL A 170 -22.48 3.95 -9.57
N ASN A 171 -22.24 5.19 -9.14
CA ASN A 171 -22.98 5.81 -8.05
C ASN A 171 -23.65 7.10 -8.54
N ASP A 172 -24.96 7.20 -8.36
CA ASP A 172 -25.70 8.45 -8.54
C ASP A 172 -25.51 9.33 -7.32
N CYS A 173 -24.95 10.52 -7.51
CA CYS A 173 -24.83 11.50 -6.42
C CYS A 173 -26.19 12.17 -6.19
N LEU A 174 -26.93 11.68 -5.19
CA LEU A 174 -28.26 12.21 -4.85
C LEU A 174 -28.21 13.52 -4.03
N ALA A 175 -27.09 13.81 -3.36
CA ALA A 175 -26.91 14.96 -2.47
C ALA A 175 -25.45 15.45 -2.45
N GLY A 176 -25.19 16.57 -1.76
CA GLY A 176 -23.85 17.16 -1.63
C GLY A 176 -23.42 17.99 -2.84
N GLU A 177 -22.15 18.41 -2.87
CA GLU A 177 -21.57 19.28 -3.91
C GLU A 177 -21.54 18.60 -5.30
N ASN A 178 -21.62 17.27 -5.32
CA ASN A 178 -21.64 16.47 -6.55
C ASN A 178 -23.06 16.06 -7.01
N ARG A 179 -24.11 16.60 -6.38
CA ARG A 179 -25.50 16.25 -6.71
C ARG A 179 -25.79 16.33 -8.22
N GLY A 180 -26.40 15.27 -8.75
CA GLY A 180 -26.80 15.16 -10.16
C GLY A 180 -25.70 14.64 -11.09
N LYS A 181 -24.50 14.33 -10.57
CA LYS A 181 -23.45 13.63 -11.33
C LYS A 181 -23.55 12.12 -11.13
N VAL A 182 -23.04 11.39 -12.12
CA VAL A 182 -22.79 9.95 -12.05
C VAL A 182 -21.29 9.75 -11.84
N LEU A 183 -20.90 9.05 -10.78
CA LEU A 183 -19.51 8.71 -10.50
C LEU A 183 -19.24 7.27 -10.90
N SER A 184 -18.18 7.07 -11.68
CA SER A 184 -17.66 5.75 -12.03
C SER A 184 -16.40 5.51 -11.21
N ASN A 185 -16.41 4.44 -10.42
CA ASN A 185 -15.37 4.16 -9.46
C ASN A 185 -14.76 2.80 -9.77
N ASP A 186 -13.44 2.80 -9.98
CA ASP A 186 -12.64 1.60 -10.17
C ASP A 186 -11.70 1.39 -8.99
N PHE A 187 -11.19 0.17 -8.84
CA PHE A 187 -10.23 -0.21 -7.81
C PHE A 187 -10.73 -0.03 -6.36
N VAL A 188 -12.05 0.04 -6.16
CA VAL A 188 -12.64 0.32 -4.85
C VAL A 188 -12.40 -0.83 -3.91
N VAL A 189 -11.61 -0.61 -2.86
CA VAL A 189 -11.35 -1.63 -1.84
C VAL A 189 -12.63 -1.87 -1.05
N ARG A 190 -13.13 -3.12 -1.11
CA ARG A 190 -14.35 -3.56 -0.43
C ARG A 190 -14.04 -4.27 0.88
N LYS A 191 -12.91 -5.00 0.93
CA LYS A 191 -12.38 -5.67 2.13
C LYS A 191 -10.86 -5.56 2.17
N LEU A 192 -10.30 -5.35 3.37
CA LEU A 192 -8.87 -5.33 3.63
C LEU A 192 -8.60 -6.17 4.87
N GLU A 193 -7.81 -7.22 4.72
CA GLU A 193 -7.47 -8.15 5.79
C GLU A 193 -5.97 -8.28 5.95
N LYS A 194 -5.51 -8.45 7.19
CA LYS A 194 -4.12 -8.83 7.47
C LYS A 194 -4.04 -10.35 7.52
N LEU A 195 -3.38 -10.95 6.52
CA LEU A 195 -3.21 -12.41 6.43
C LEU A 195 -2.34 -12.94 7.57
N CYS A 196 -1.17 -12.33 7.78
CA CYS A 196 -0.24 -12.70 8.83
C CYS A 196 0.82 -11.62 9.05
N THR A 197 1.48 -11.68 10.20
CA THR A 197 2.74 -10.97 10.46
C THR A 197 3.89 -11.97 10.35
N VAL A 198 4.93 -11.59 9.63
CA VAL A 198 6.11 -12.42 9.37
C VAL A 198 7.34 -11.76 9.98
N LYS A 199 8.19 -12.54 10.66
CA LYS A 199 9.43 -12.09 11.31
C LYS A 199 10.56 -13.07 11.07
N ASP A 200 11.79 -12.56 10.97
CA ASP A 200 13.02 -13.36 10.92
C ASP A 200 12.99 -14.45 9.83
N ILE A 201 12.59 -14.08 8.61
CA ILE A 201 12.52 -15.01 7.47
C ILE A 201 13.52 -14.68 6.37
N SER A 202 14.07 -15.73 5.75
CA SER A 202 14.85 -15.59 4.52
C SER A 202 13.92 -15.37 3.32
N ALA A 203 14.47 -14.78 2.26
CA ALA A 203 13.72 -14.45 1.04
C ALA A 203 13.04 -15.64 0.33
N LYS A 204 13.49 -16.87 0.61
CA LYS A 204 12.97 -18.10 -0.01
C LYS A 204 11.98 -18.87 0.87
N LYS A 205 11.75 -18.43 2.11
CA LYS A 205 10.86 -19.15 3.03
C LYS A 205 9.41 -18.98 2.58
N THR A 206 8.71 -20.11 2.45
CA THR A 206 7.28 -20.12 2.15
C THR A 206 6.49 -19.65 3.37
N VAL A 207 5.55 -18.73 3.10
CA VAL A 207 4.53 -18.22 4.00
C VAL A 207 3.18 -18.71 3.47
N SER A 208 2.29 -19.09 4.36
CA SER A 208 0.92 -19.47 4.02
C SER A 208 -0.05 -18.86 5.02
N GLY A 209 -1.23 -18.50 4.55
CA GLY A 209 -2.32 -18.03 5.39
C GLY A 209 -3.62 -18.03 4.63
N THR A 210 -4.72 -17.89 5.37
CA THR A 210 -6.07 -17.85 4.80
C THR A 210 -6.80 -16.62 5.30
N ALA A 211 -7.36 -15.84 4.39
CA ALA A 211 -8.28 -14.75 4.66
C ALA A 211 -9.71 -15.20 4.34
N THR A 212 -10.68 -14.77 5.15
CA THR A 212 -12.10 -15.01 4.91
C THR A 212 -12.81 -13.67 4.85
N PHE A 213 -13.51 -13.43 3.75
CA PHE A 213 -14.25 -12.20 3.49
C PHE A 213 -15.75 -12.47 3.53
N THR A 214 -16.51 -11.65 4.27
CA THR A 214 -17.96 -11.55 4.07
C THR A 214 -18.22 -10.74 2.81
N LEU A 215 -18.99 -11.31 1.88
CA LEU A 215 -19.36 -10.69 0.61
C LEU A 215 -20.55 -9.77 0.78
N TRP A 216 -20.71 -8.83 -0.15
CA TRP A 216 -21.84 -7.90 -0.21
C TRP A 216 -22.92 -8.38 -1.16
N ASP A 217 -24.11 -7.83 -1.01
CA ASP A 217 -25.22 -8.06 -1.94
C ASP A 217 -24.84 -7.62 -3.36
N GLY A 218 -25.07 -8.49 -4.34
CA GLY A 218 -24.70 -8.23 -5.73
C GLY A 218 -23.22 -8.41 -6.03
N PHE A 219 -22.46 -9.10 -5.16
CA PHE A 219 -21.08 -9.51 -5.44
C PHE A 219 -20.95 -10.12 -6.84
N ASN A 220 -19.98 -9.61 -7.60
CA ASN A 220 -19.65 -10.10 -8.93
C ASN A 220 -18.13 -10.29 -9.02
N SER A 221 -17.69 -11.54 -9.12
CA SER A 221 -16.29 -11.92 -9.20
C SER A 221 -15.58 -11.36 -10.44
N GLU A 222 -16.27 -11.22 -11.57
CA GLU A 222 -15.70 -10.66 -12.81
C GLU A 222 -15.33 -9.18 -12.69
N LYS A 223 -15.95 -8.47 -11.73
CA LYS A 223 -15.61 -7.09 -11.40
C LYS A 223 -14.57 -6.98 -10.29
N CYS A 224 -14.23 -8.08 -9.64
CA CYS A 224 -13.39 -8.09 -8.45
C CYS A 224 -12.00 -8.67 -8.72
N ALA A 225 -11.02 -8.14 -8.00
CA ALA A 225 -9.67 -8.67 -7.99
C ALA A 225 -9.06 -8.57 -6.58
N LEU A 226 -8.00 -9.33 -6.37
CA LEU A 226 -7.28 -9.41 -5.11
C LEU A 226 -5.89 -8.79 -5.27
N ALA A 227 -5.55 -7.82 -4.42
CA ALA A 227 -4.19 -7.33 -4.26
C ALA A 227 -3.58 -7.87 -2.97
N VAL A 228 -2.38 -8.41 -3.07
CA VAL A 228 -1.56 -8.81 -1.92
C VAL A 228 -0.36 -7.90 -1.87
N PHE A 229 -0.08 -7.33 -0.71
CA PHE A 229 1.08 -6.47 -0.53
C PHE A 229 1.75 -6.69 0.82
N VAL A 230 3.08 -6.53 0.83
CA VAL A 230 3.92 -6.72 1.99
C VAL A 230 4.29 -5.33 2.52
N GLN A 231 3.90 -5.07 3.75
CA GLN A 231 4.00 -3.77 4.39
C GLN A 231 4.83 -3.84 5.67
N ASN A 232 5.78 -2.94 5.86
CA ASN A 232 6.53 -2.83 7.12
C ASN A 232 5.75 -2.02 8.19
N SER A 233 6.32 -1.89 9.39
CA SER A 233 5.71 -1.12 10.49
C SER A 233 5.51 0.37 10.20
N SER A 234 6.24 0.93 9.24
CA SER A 234 6.11 2.32 8.77
C SER A 234 5.15 2.46 7.59
N HIS A 235 4.32 1.44 7.32
CA HIS A 235 3.38 1.38 6.21
C HIS A 235 4.00 1.34 4.81
N GLN A 236 5.32 1.19 4.72
CA GLN A 236 6.01 1.17 3.45
C GLN A 236 5.88 -0.19 2.78
N ILE A 237 5.62 -0.16 1.48
CA ILE A 237 5.45 -1.34 0.66
C ILE A 237 6.81 -1.83 0.19
N ILE A 238 7.00 -3.15 0.28
CA ILE A 238 8.25 -3.84 -0.09
C ILE A 238 8.01 -5.00 -1.08
N GLY A 239 6.80 -5.08 -1.63
CA GLY A 239 6.41 -6.06 -2.65
C GLY A 239 4.89 -6.16 -2.75
N SER A 240 4.38 -6.33 -3.97
CA SER A 240 2.95 -6.46 -4.23
C SER A 240 2.68 -7.39 -5.41
N GLN A 241 1.51 -8.02 -5.42
CA GLN A 241 1.06 -8.97 -6.42
C GLN A 241 -0.46 -8.89 -6.56
N LYS A 242 -0.97 -9.02 -7.79
CA LYS A 242 -2.41 -9.03 -8.10
C LYS A 242 -2.86 -10.43 -8.53
N PHE A 243 -4.10 -10.79 -8.20
CA PHE A 243 -4.81 -11.96 -8.69
C PHE A 243 -6.18 -11.55 -9.21
N GLU A 244 -6.57 -12.07 -10.37
CA GLU A 244 -7.96 -12.02 -10.82
C GLU A 244 -8.76 -13.09 -10.07
N LEU A 245 -10.04 -12.80 -9.79
CA LEU A 245 -10.94 -13.82 -9.24
C LEU A 245 -11.47 -14.72 -10.37
N PRO A 246 -11.67 -16.02 -10.13
CA PRO A 246 -12.40 -16.89 -11.05
C PRO A 246 -13.82 -16.39 -11.34
N ASN A 247 -14.25 -16.47 -12.60
CA ASN A 247 -15.56 -15.96 -13.06
C ASN A 247 -16.77 -16.65 -12.39
N ASP A 248 -16.59 -17.86 -11.84
CA ASP A 248 -17.68 -18.69 -11.28
C ASP A 248 -17.65 -18.80 -9.75
N LEU A 249 -17.07 -17.81 -9.06
CA LEU A 249 -17.12 -17.75 -7.59
C LEU A 249 -18.50 -17.37 -7.07
#